data_AF-A0A958QLC1-F1
#
_entry.id   AF-A0A958QLC1-F1
#
_cell.length_a   1.000
_cell.length_b   1.000
_cell.length_c   1.000
_cell.angle_alpha   90.00
_cell.angle_beta   90.00
_cell.angle_gamma   90.00
#
_symmetry.space_group_name_H-M   'P 1'
#
loop_
_entity.id
_entity.type
_entity.pdbx_description
1 polymer ?
#
loop_
_entity_poly.entity_id
_entity_poly.type
_entity_poly.pdbx_seq_one_letter_code
_entity_poly.pdbx_strand_id
1 'polypeptide(L)'
;GVVIGKKGTGIDSLKADVQALTKAEVFLNIIEVRKPEADAQLVADTITQQLEKRMSWRRVLKKALASGIKAGVRGIKIQVGGRLDGAEIARSEWYTEKSVPLHTLRADIDYATSEALTTYGLLGVKVWIYKGDILPSKKKEEAGRAKS
;
A
#
# COMPACT_ATOMS: atom_id res chain seq x y z
N GLY A 1 -8.14 -11.60 10.38
CA GLY A 1 -9.44 -12.17 10.82
C GLY A 1 -10.57 -11.15 10.99
N VAL A 2 -10.56 -10.00 10.29
CA VAL A 2 -11.68 -9.04 10.30
C VAL A 2 -12.63 -9.31 9.14
N VAL A 3 -12.10 -9.62 7.95
CA VAL A 3 -12.87 -9.87 6.72
C VAL A 3 -13.67 -11.19 6.75
N ILE A 4 -13.16 -12.22 7.45
CA ILE A 4 -13.81 -13.55 7.53
C ILE A 4 -14.97 -13.58 8.56
N GLY A 5 -14.97 -12.66 9.54
CA GLY A 5 -15.93 -12.63 10.65
C GLY A 5 -15.85 -13.86 11.58
N LYS A 6 -16.79 -13.97 12.54
CA LYS A 6 -16.95 -15.20 13.33
C LYS A 6 -17.68 -16.24 12.47
N LYS A 7 -17.08 -17.42 12.29
CA LYS A 7 -17.63 -18.57 11.55
C LYS A 7 -17.91 -18.35 10.05
N GLY A 8 -17.19 -17.46 9.37
CA GLY A 8 -17.31 -17.30 7.90
C GLY A 8 -18.45 -16.40 7.43
N THR A 9 -19.24 -15.85 8.36
CA THR A 9 -20.38 -14.95 8.07
C THR A 9 -20.02 -13.74 7.20
N GLY A 10 -18.79 -13.22 7.32
CA GLY A 10 -18.33 -12.08 6.50
C GLY A 10 -18.07 -12.43 5.04
N ILE A 11 -17.72 -13.70 4.75
CA ILE A 11 -17.49 -14.17 3.37
C ILE A 11 -18.83 -14.32 2.65
N ASP A 12 -19.84 -14.85 3.34
CA ASP A 12 -21.17 -15.07 2.77
C ASP A 12 -21.86 -13.75 2.42
N SER A 13 -21.72 -12.72 3.27
CA SER A 13 -22.23 -11.38 2.97
C SER A 13 -21.50 -10.76 1.77
N LEU A 14 -20.17 -10.84 1.71
CA LEU A 14 -19.39 -10.32 0.58
C LEU A 14 -19.73 -11.04 -0.73
N LYS A 15 -19.95 -12.36 -0.68
CA LYS A 15 -20.38 -13.12 -1.85
C LYS A 15 -21.74 -12.64 -2.33
N ALA A 16 -22.70 -12.43 -1.43
CA ALA A 16 -24.03 -11.93 -1.77
C ALA A 16 -23.98 -10.54 -2.42
N ASP A 17 -23.17 -9.63 -1.86
CA ASP A 17 -23.01 -8.27 -2.39
C ASP A 17 -22.40 -8.27 -3.80
N VAL A 18 -21.37 -9.09 -4.03
CA VAL A 18 -20.72 -9.18 -5.36
C VAL A 18 -21.62 -9.91 -6.38
N GLN A 19 -22.39 -10.90 -5.95
CA GLN A 19 -23.38 -11.59 -6.78
C GLN A 19 -24.56 -10.67 -7.16
N ALA A 20 -24.92 -9.70 -6.32
CA ALA A 20 -25.93 -8.70 -6.68
C ALA A 20 -25.47 -7.76 -7.80
N LEU A 21 -24.16 -7.49 -7.87
CA LEU A 21 -23.55 -6.66 -8.91
C LEU A 21 -23.36 -7.41 -10.23
N THR A 22 -23.22 -8.74 -10.20
CA THR A 22 -22.87 -9.54 -11.39
C THR A 22 -23.78 -10.76 -11.55
N LYS A 23 -24.31 -10.99 -12.76
CA LYS A 23 -25.17 -12.14 -13.08
C LYS A 23 -24.42 -13.49 -13.17
N ALA A 24 -23.09 -13.49 -13.12
CA ALA A 24 -22.24 -14.69 -13.22
C ALA A 24 -21.90 -15.24 -11.82
N GLU A 25 -21.57 -16.52 -11.72
CA GLU A 25 -21.14 -17.13 -10.45
C GLU A 25 -19.78 -16.58 -9.99
N VAL A 26 -19.72 -16.11 -8.75
CA VAL A 26 -18.52 -15.51 -8.15
C VAL A 26 -17.86 -16.46 -7.15
N PHE A 27 -16.56 -16.69 -7.32
CA PHE A 27 -15.71 -17.40 -6.37
C PHE A 27 -14.76 -16.42 -5.68
N LEU A 28 -14.78 -16.38 -4.35
CA LEU A 28 -13.91 -15.53 -3.55
C LEU A 28 -12.70 -16.32 -3.05
N ASN A 29 -11.50 -15.83 -3.35
CA ASN A 29 -10.25 -16.35 -2.80
C ASN A 29 -9.59 -15.29 -1.92
N ILE A 30 -9.28 -15.64 -0.67
CA ILE A 30 -8.69 -14.72 0.30
C ILE A 30 -7.20 -15.03 0.42
N ILE A 31 -6.38 -14.05 0.05
CA ILE A 31 -4.93 -14.14 0.16
C ILE A 31 -4.48 -13.20 1.27
N GLU A 32 -3.77 -13.74 2.24
CA GLU A 32 -3.24 -12.94 3.35
C GLU A 32 -1.93 -12.25 2.94
N VAL A 33 -1.86 -10.94 3.20
CA VAL A 33 -0.64 -10.15 3.02
C VAL A 33 0.27 -10.36 4.21
N ARG A 34 1.37 -11.10 4.02
CA ARG A 34 2.32 -11.45 5.11
C ARG A 34 3.05 -10.26 5.72
N LYS A 35 3.33 -9.22 4.91
CA LYS A 35 4.09 -8.03 5.32
C LYS A 35 3.34 -6.76 4.91
N PRO A 36 2.43 -6.24 5.76
CA PRO A 36 1.64 -5.06 5.42
C PRO A 36 2.51 -3.80 5.26
N GLU A 37 3.64 -3.72 5.96
CA GLU A 37 4.56 -2.58 5.88
C GLU A 37 5.40 -2.53 4.59
N ALA A 38 5.36 -3.60 3.79
CA ALA A 38 6.02 -3.67 2.48
C ALA A 38 5.05 -3.37 1.32
N ASP A 39 3.76 -3.20 1.61
CA ASP A 39 2.73 -2.91 0.62
C ASP A 39 2.45 -1.40 0.61
N ALA A 40 2.56 -0.77 -0.56
CA ALA A 40 2.45 0.68 -0.65
C ALA A 40 1.05 1.18 -0.28
N GLN A 41 0.00 0.44 -0.65
CA GLN A 41 -1.39 0.83 -0.41
C GLN A 41 -1.72 0.74 1.08
N LEU A 42 -1.35 -0.35 1.74
CA LEU A 42 -1.59 -0.53 3.17
C LEU A 42 -0.82 0.51 4.01
N VAL A 43 0.39 0.89 3.60
CA VAL A 43 1.15 1.97 4.23
C VAL A 43 0.45 3.32 4.02
N ALA A 44 -0.01 3.62 2.81
CA ALA A 44 -0.74 4.85 2.52
C ALA A 44 -2.02 4.97 3.36
N ASP A 45 -2.81 3.91 3.45
CA ASP A 45 -4.06 3.87 4.22
C ASP A 45 -3.81 3.97 5.73
N THR A 46 -2.71 3.40 6.21
CA THR A 46 -2.31 3.55 7.61
C THR A 46 -1.93 5.00 7.93
N ILE A 47 -1.28 5.70 6.99
CA ILE A 47 -0.92 7.11 7.15
C ILE A 47 -2.17 7.98 7.12
N THR A 48 -3.10 7.75 6.18
CA THR A 48 -4.32 8.56 6.09
C THR A 48 -5.19 8.41 7.34
N GLN A 49 -5.41 7.19 7.82
CA GLN A 49 -6.12 6.95 9.09
C GLN A 49 -5.48 7.66 10.29
N GLN A 50 -4.15 7.80 10.29
CA GLN A 50 -3.43 8.51 11.34
C GLN A 50 -3.56 10.03 11.23
N LEU A 51 -3.58 10.56 10.00
CA LEU A 51 -3.79 11.99 9.73
C LEU A 51 -5.23 12.43 10.07
N GLU A 52 -6.22 11.58 9.79
CA GLU A 52 -7.63 11.82 10.16
C GLU A 52 -7.83 11.89 11.67
N LYS A 53 -7.04 11.13 12.43
CA LYS A 53 -6.98 11.19 13.90
C LYS A 53 -6.23 12.41 14.44
N ARG A 54 -5.92 13.40 13.59
CA ARG A 54 -5.22 14.66 13.95
C ARG A 54 -3.83 14.44 14.53
N MET A 55 -3.15 13.34 14.20
CA MET A 55 -1.74 13.20 14.56
C MET A 55 -0.86 14.07 13.66
N SER A 56 0.21 14.61 14.24
CA SER A 56 1.17 15.42 13.46
C SER A 56 1.72 14.63 12.28
N TRP A 57 1.55 15.16 11.08
CA TRP A 57 1.96 14.50 9.84
C TRP A 57 3.46 14.17 9.82
N ARG A 58 4.34 15.03 10.37
CA ARG A 58 5.79 14.75 10.49
C ARG A 58 6.06 13.49 11.29
N ARG A 59 5.36 13.31 12.40
CA ARG A 59 5.52 12.14 13.29
C ARG A 59 5.02 10.87 12.61
N VAL A 60 3.86 10.96 11.96
CA VAL A 60 3.27 9.85 11.20
C VAL A 60 4.23 9.38 10.09
N LEU A 61 4.77 10.33 9.32
CA LEU A 61 5.70 10.03 8.22
C LEU A 61 7.00 9.39 8.73
N LYS A 62 7.65 9.97 9.74
CA LYS A 62 8.88 9.40 10.32
C LYS A 62 8.64 7.99 10.86
N LYS A 63 7.49 7.76 11.50
CA LYS A 63 7.12 6.43 12.00
C LYS A 63 6.92 5.44 10.84
N ALA A 64 6.21 5.83 9.79
CA ALA A 64 5.96 4.98 8.62
C ALA A 64 7.27 4.62 7.89
N LEU A 65 8.18 5.58 7.70
CA LEU A 65 9.51 5.32 7.13
C LEU A 65 10.29 4.32 7.97
N ALA A 66 10.36 4.52 9.29
CA ALA A 66 11.08 3.62 10.19
C ALA A 66 10.51 2.20 10.19
N SER A 67 9.17 2.06 10.15
CA SER A 67 8.49 0.77 10.00
C SER A 67 8.89 0.09 8.68
N GLY A 68 8.74 0.78 7.54
CA GLY A 68 9.06 0.20 6.23
C GLY A 68 10.52 -0.30 6.13
N ILE A 69 11.47 0.46 6.70
CA ILE A 69 12.87 0.03 6.75
C ILE A 69 13.06 -1.21 7.62
N LYS A 70 12.40 -1.27 8.78
CA LYS A 70 12.42 -2.44 9.68
C LYS A 70 11.80 -3.67 9.03
N ALA A 71 10.80 -3.50 8.17
CA ALA A 71 10.18 -4.59 7.40
C ALA A 71 11.09 -5.17 6.30
N GLY A 72 12.22 -4.50 6.01
CA GLY A 72 13.24 -4.95 5.06
C GLY A 72 13.13 -4.30 3.67
N VAL A 73 12.40 -3.20 3.54
CA VAL A 73 12.30 -2.44 2.28
C VAL A 73 13.65 -1.79 1.94
N ARG A 74 14.01 -1.79 0.64
CA ARG A 74 15.27 -1.23 0.16
C ARG A 74 15.26 0.29 0.05
N GLY A 75 14.11 0.89 -0.22
CA GLY A 75 13.91 2.33 -0.14
C GLY A 75 12.44 2.68 -0.06
N ILE A 76 12.13 3.77 0.63
CA ILE A 76 10.76 4.24 0.78
C ILE A 76 10.73 5.77 0.64
N LYS A 77 9.82 6.26 -0.19
CA LYS A 77 9.54 7.68 -0.36
C LYS A 77 8.06 7.90 -0.04
N ILE A 78 7.77 8.90 0.77
CA ILE A 78 6.41 9.29 1.09
C ILE A 78 6.26 10.78 0.86
N GLN A 79 5.23 11.17 0.14
CA GLN A 79 4.87 12.56 -0.10
C GLN A 79 3.45 12.80 0.43
N VAL A 80 3.28 13.93 1.12
CA VAL A 80 1.97 14.39 1.57
C VAL A 80 1.75 15.80 1.04
N GLY A 81 0.60 16.05 0.43
CA GLY A 81 0.21 17.33 -0.12
C GLY A 81 -1.14 17.78 0.40
N GLY A 82 -1.28 19.08 0.65
CA GLY A 82 -2.54 19.72 1.02
C GLY A 82 -2.37 20.71 2.17
N ARG A 83 -3.45 20.97 2.91
CA ARG A 83 -3.48 21.90 4.06
C ARG A 83 -2.93 21.24 5.32
N LEU A 84 -1.61 21.01 5.33
CA LEU A 84 -0.90 20.36 6.45
C LEU A 84 -1.12 21.13 7.77
N ASP A 85 -1.47 20.40 8.83
CA ASP A 85 -1.81 20.95 10.16
C ASP A 85 -2.89 22.06 10.15
N GLY A 86 -3.72 22.12 9.09
CA GLY A 86 -4.78 23.13 8.97
C GLY A 86 -4.31 24.51 8.50
N ALA A 87 -3.08 24.62 7.99
CA ALA A 87 -2.59 25.85 7.39
C ALA A 87 -3.52 26.32 6.24
N GLU A 88 -3.62 27.64 6.07
CA GLU A 88 -4.44 28.24 5.01
C GLU A 88 -3.88 27.92 3.61
N ILE A 89 -2.56 28.00 3.46
CA ILE A 89 -1.87 27.69 2.21
C ILE A 89 -1.48 26.21 2.19
N ALA A 90 -1.88 25.51 1.13
CA ALA A 90 -1.51 24.12 0.91
C ALA A 90 0.00 23.98 0.59
N ARG A 91 0.63 22.96 1.16
CA ARG A 91 2.05 22.65 0.95
C ARG A 91 2.22 21.18 0.61
N SER A 92 3.28 20.89 -0.14
CA SER A 92 3.67 19.52 -0.45
C SER A 92 5.02 19.24 0.19
N GLU A 93 5.06 18.30 1.12
CA GLU A 93 6.29 17.89 1.79
C GLU A 93 6.52 16.39 1.51
N TRP A 94 7.79 16.01 1.35
CA TRP A 94 8.16 14.63 1.12
C TRP A 94 9.36 14.24 1.96
N TYR A 95 9.39 12.99 2.36
CA TYR A 95 10.52 12.37 3.04
C TYR A 95 10.90 11.10 2.30
N THR A 96 12.19 10.86 2.18
CA THR A 96 12.74 9.67 1.54
C THR A 96 13.78 9.06 2.45
N GLU A 97 13.72 7.74 2.59
CA GLU A 97 14.67 6.94 3.35
C GLU A 97 15.28 5.90 2.40
N LYS A 98 16.62 5.86 2.34
CA LYS A 98 17.40 5.12 1.33
C LYS A 98 17.08 5.55 -0.12
N SER A 99 17.58 4.82 -1.12
CA SER A 99 17.44 5.17 -2.53
C SER A 99 16.17 4.57 -3.16
N VAL A 100 15.44 5.37 -3.92
CA VAL A 100 14.26 4.97 -4.71
C VAL A 100 14.48 5.37 -6.18
N PRO A 101 14.96 4.45 -7.03
CA PRO A 101 15.36 4.78 -8.40
C PRO A 101 14.16 4.81 -9.38
N LEU A 102 13.48 5.96 -9.48
CA LEU A 102 12.25 6.11 -10.29
C LEU A 102 12.46 5.98 -11.81
N HIS A 103 13.67 6.23 -12.32
CA HIS A 103 13.98 6.14 -13.75
C HIS A 103 14.38 4.73 -14.20
N THR A 104 14.68 3.84 -13.26
CA THR A 104 15.21 2.51 -13.58
C THR A 104 14.06 1.53 -13.75
N LEU A 105 13.72 1.18 -15.01
CA LEU A 105 12.59 0.27 -15.31
C LEU A 105 12.72 -1.14 -14.72
N ARG A 106 13.94 -1.59 -14.39
CA ARG A 106 14.18 -2.89 -13.75
C ARG A 106 13.87 -2.89 -12.24
N ALA A 107 13.69 -1.72 -11.65
CA ALA A 107 13.40 -1.58 -10.22
C ALA A 107 11.95 -1.96 -9.95
N ASP A 108 11.74 -2.90 -9.02
CA ASP A 108 10.42 -3.22 -8.47
C ASP A 108 10.01 -2.11 -7.50
N ILE A 109 9.16 -1.21 -8.00
CA ILE A 109 8.64 -0.06 -7.26
C ILE A 109 7.14 -0.21 -7.16
N ASP A 110 6.68 -0.37 -5.94
CA ASP A 110 5.27 -0.37 -5.59
C ASP A 110 4.83 1.07 -5.29
N TYR A 111 3.76 1.52 -5.93
CA TYR A 111 3.24 2.88 -5.81
C TYR A 111 1.77 2.86 -5.44
N ALA A 112 1.42 3.69 -4.46
CA ALA A 112 0.06 3.82 -4.01
C ALA A 112 -0.28 5.26 -3.65
N THR A 113 -1.58 5.54 -3.71
CA THR A 113 -2.16 6.82 -3.30
C THR A 113 -3.31 6.59 -2.35
N SER A 114 -3.44 7.46 -1.35
CA SER A 114 -4.59 7.46 -0.44
C SER A 114 -4.90 8.91 -0.07
N GLU A 115 -6.17 9.18 0.20
CA GLU A 115 -6.66 10.51 0.55
C GLU A 115 -7.16 10.50 1.99
N ALA A 116 -6.71 11.45 2.80
CA ALA A 116 -7.20 11.62 4.16
C ALA A 116 -8.25 12.74 4.21
N LEU A 117 -9.42 12.41 4.75
CA LEU A 117 -10.55 13.32 4.92
C LEU A 117 -10.40 14.06 6.25
N THR A 118 -9.79 15.24 6.23
CA THR A 118 -9.64 16.08 7.43
C THR A 118 -10.70 17.18 7.47
N THR A 119 -10.90 17.79 8.65
CA THR A 119 -11.85 18.90 8.80
C THR A 119 -11.49 20.12 7.96
N TYR A 120 -10.24 20.26 7.53
CA TYR A 120 -9.75 21.39 6.74
C TYR A 120 -9.75 21.10 5.23
N GLY A 121 -10.16 19.90 4.82
CA GLY A 121 -10.18 19.44 3.44
C GLY A 121 -9.41 18.12 3.26
N LEU A 122 -9.09 17.82 2.00
CA LEU A 122 -8.40 16.61 1.60
C LEU A 122 -6.88 16.78 1.72
N LEU A 123 -6.22 15.77 2.29
CA LEU A 123 -4.78 15.60 2.25
C LEU A 123 -4.45 14.40 1.35
N GLY A 124 -3.66 14.64 0.31
CA GLY A 124 -3.21 13.58 -0.58
C GLY A 124 -1.91 12.95 -0.07
N VAL A 125 -1.88 11.63 0.05
CA VAL A 125 -0.69 10.85 0.43
C VAL A 125 -0.27 9.99 -0.76
N LYS A 126 1.01 10.07 -1.12
CA LYS A 126 1.64 9.25 -2.17
C LYS A 126 2.80 8.49 -1.57
N VAL A 127 2.85 7.18 -1.79
CA VAL A 127 3.88 6.29 -1.24
C VAL A 127 4.55 5.53 -2.39
N TRP A 128 5.88 5.50 -2.37
CA TRP A 128 6.71 4.65 -3.23
C TRP A 128 7.54 3.73 -2.35
N ILE A 129 7.50 2.43 -2.63
CA ILE A 129 8.25 1.39 -1.92
C ILE A 129 9.11 0.65 -2.95
N TYR A 130 10.43 0.74 -2.81
CA TYR A 130 11.38 -0.01 -3.61
C TYR A 130 11.70 -1.35 -2.93
N LYS A 131 11.28 -2.46 -3.56
CA LYS A 131 11.43 -3.82 -3.05
C LYS A 131 12.73 -4.49 -3.52
N GLY A 132 13.32 -4.01 -4.61
CA GLY A 132 14.54 -4.56 -5.20
C GLY A 132 14.54 -4.48 -6.71
N ASP A 133 15.61 -4.96 -7.34
CA ASP A 133 15.65 -5.06 -8.80
C ASP A 133 15.10 -6.43 -9.22
N ILE A 134 14.19 -6.43 -10.20
CA ILE A 134 13.75 -7.65 -10.87
C ILE A 134 14.82 -7.97 -11.90
N LEU A 135 15.71 -8.90 -11.57
CA LEU A 135 16.56 -9.50 -12.59
C LEU A 135 15.66 -10.35 -13.49
N PRO A 136 15.74 -10.19 -14.83
CA PRO A 136 15.07 -11.12 -15.73
C PRO A 136 15.72 -12.48 -15.51
N SER A 137 15.05 -13.33 -14.73
CA SER A 137 15.40 -14.74 -14.71
C SER A 137 15.13 -15.27 -16.11
N LYS A 138 16.14 -15.88 -16.75
CA LYS A 138 15.88 -16.81 -17.84
C LYS A 138 14.76 -17.72 -17.34
N LYS A 139 13.62 -17.72 -18.04
CA LYS A 139 12.47 -18.57 -17.76
C LYS A 139 12.96 -19.93 -17.28
N LYS A 140 12.60 -20.33 -16.05
CA LYS A 140 12.65 -21.74 -15.63
C LYS A 140 11.58 -22.52 -16.42
N GLU A 141 11.74 -22.60 -17.75
CA GLU A 141 10.92 -23.41 -18.66
C GLU A 141 11.50 -24.83 -18.85
N GLU A 142 12.54 -25.21 -18.10
CA GLU A 142 13.19 -26.53 -18.25
C GLU A 142 12.73 -27.60 -17.24
N ALA A 143 11.84 -27.30 -16.30
CA ALA A 143 11.38 -28.32 -15.33
C ALA A 143 10.29 -29.27 -15.86
N GLY A 144 9.76 -29.03 -17.07
CA GLY A 144 8.67 -29.83 -17.65
C GLY A 144 9.05 -30.73 -18.83
N ARG A 145 10.29 -30.64 -19.35
CA ARG A 145 10.67 -31.30 -20.62
C ARG A 145 11.54 -32.55 -20.48
N ALA A 146 11.90 -32.95 -19.26
CA ALA A 146 12.75 -34.12 -18.98
C ALA A 146 11.99 -35.36 -18.48
N LYS A 147 10.71 -35.50 -18.85
CA LYS A 147 9.95 -36.75 -18.74
C LYS A 147 9.34 -37.08 -20.11
N SER A 148 10.15 -37.64 -20.99
CA SER A 148 9.75 -38.34 -22.22
C SER A 148 10.82 -39.38 -22.52
#